data_AF-A0A953KW11-F1
#
_entry.id   AF-A0A953KW11-F1
#
_cell.length_a   1.000
_cell.length_b   1.000
_cell.length_c   1.000
_cell.angle_alpha   90.00
_cell.angle_beta   90.00
_cell.angle_gamma   90.00
#
_symmetry.space_group_name_H-M   'P 1'
#
loop_
_entity.id
_entity.type
_entity.pdbx_description
1 polymer ?
#
loop_
_entity_poly.entity_id
_entity_poly.type
_entity_poly.pdbx_seq_one_letter_code
_entity_poly.pdbx_strand_id
1 'polypeptide(L)'
;MSRSVSARKKRQIHRYPPEELIIEKVRELLANKPGVVSMESHFAGYFNELGFFIYVDDLMSREEILGLGDELLFFLQTYFAEHSLAFSWQVGIYRQEELIHVLPP
;
A
#
# COMPACT_ATOMS: atom_id res chain seq x y z
N MET A 1 47.19 -32.45 4.82
CA MET A 1 46.75 -31.33 5.68
C MET A 1 45.93 -30.36 4.83
N SER A 2 44.66 -30.21 5.20
CA SER A 2 43.60 -29.56 4.44
C SER A 2 43.74 -28.04 4.40
N ARG A 3 43.62 -27.43 3.21
CA ARG A 3 43.38 -25.99 3.04
C ARG A 3 41.88 -25.78 2.84
N SER A 4 41.27 -25.15 3.84
CA SER A 4 39.85 -24.82 3.90
C SER A 4 39.46 -23.81 2.82
N VAL A 5 38.33 -24.11 2.18
CA VAL A 5 37.65 -23.30 1.16
C VAL A 5 37.06 -22.05 1.82
N SER A 6 37.51 -20.85 1.43
CA SER A 6 36.88 -19.59 1.85
C SER A 6 35.74 -19.21 0.90
N ALA A 7 34.56 -19.79 1.11
CA ALA A 7 33.33 -19.37 0.42
C ALA A 7 32.42 -18.59 1.39
N ARG A 8 32.77 -17.33 1.70
CA ARG A 8 31.87 -16.42 2.41
C ARG A 8 31.00 -15.68 1.38
N LYS A 9 30.00 -16.37 0.85
CA LYS A 9 28.90 -15.77 0.09
C LYS A 9 28.14 -14.86 1.07
N LYS A 10 28.38 -13.55 1.03
CA LYS A 10 27.59 -12.55 1.76
C LYS A 10 26.13 -12.79 1.38
N ARG A 11 25.30 -13.22 2.34
CA ARG A 11 23.84 -13.23 2.18
C ARG A 11 23.43 -11.77 2.00
N GLN A 12 23.14 -11.39 0.76
CA GLN A 12 22.51 -10.12 0.44
C GLN A 12 21.12 -10.19 1.08
N ILE A 13 20.94 -9.52 2.22
CA ILE A 13 19.64 -9.39 2.85
C ILE A 13 18.79 -8.62 1.85
N HIS A 14 17.80 -9.27 1.26
CA HIS A 14 16.83 -8.61 0.40
C HIS A 14 16.04 -7.65 1.30
N ARG A 15 16.42 -6.38 1.28
CA ARG A 15 15.66 -5.33 1.96
C ARG A 15 14.60 -4.89 0.96
N TYR A 16 13.35 -5.25 1.25
CA TYR A 16 12.22 -4.68 0.54
C TYR A 16 12.18 -3.17 0.83
N PRO A 17 12.05 -2.33 -0.20
CA PRO A 17 11.79 -0.91 -0.01
C PRO A 17 10.53 -0.71 0.87
N PRO A 18 10.52 0.27 1.79
CA PRO A 18 9.38 0.50 2.68
C PRO A 18 8.05 0.73 1.94
N GLU A 19 8.09 1.33 0.74
CA GLU A 19 6.95 1.52 -0.14
C GLU A 19 6.36 0.18 -0.62
N GLU A 20 7.18 -0.82 -0.90
CA GLU A 20 6.68 -2.14 -1.29
C GLU A 20 6.01 -2.87 -0.12
N LEU A 21 6.55 -2.72 1.09
CA LEU A 21 5.98 -3.34 2.29
C LEU A 21 4.58 -2.82 2.61
N ILE A 22 4.38 -1.50 2.52
CA ILE A 22 3.06 -0.92 2.77
C ILE A 22 2.07 -1.25 1.65
N ILE A 23 2.51 -1.32 0.38
CA ILE A 23 1.66 -1.77 -0.73
C ILE A 23 1.10 -3.16 -0.45
N GLU A 24 1.94 -4.10 -0.04
CA GLU A 24 1.49 -5.46 0.28
C GLU A 24 0.53 -5.47 1.48
N LYS A 25 0.76 -4.64 2.50
CA LYS A 25 -0.15 -4.53 3.65
C LYS A 25 -1.52 -3.96 3.27
N VAL A 26 -1.56 -2.96 2.40
CA VAL A 26 -2.83 -2.44 1.88
C VAL A 26 -3.53 -3.49 1.02
N ARG A 27 -2.81 -4.25 0.18
CA ARG A 27 -3.39 -5.39 -0.55
C ARG A 27 -4.01 -6.43 0.38
N GLU A 28 -3.31 -6.82 1.44
CA GLU A 28 -3.82 -7.76 2.45
C GLU A 28 -5.09 -7.24 3.12
N LEU A 29 -5.14 -5.94 3.46
CA LEU A 29 -6.31 -5.30 4.05
C LEU A 29 -7.51 -5.33 3.09
N LEU A 30 -7.28 -5.01 1.81
CA LEU A 30 -8.32 -4.95 0.77
C LEU A 30 -8.80 -6.32 0.31
N ALA A 31 -7.95 -7.35 0.36
CA ALA A 31 -8.29 -8.71 -0.09
C ALA A 31 -9.52 -9.30 0.63
N ASN A 32 -9.83 -8.81 1.83
CA ASN A 32 -10.95 -9.28 2.65
C ASN A 32 -12.18 -8.37 2.56
N LYS A 33 -12.20 -7.37 1.66
CA LYS A 33 -13.29 -6.40 1.53
C LYS A 33 -14.26 -6.80 0.42
N PRO A 34 -15.50 -7.19 0.74
CA PRO A 34 -16.54 -7.32 -0.26
C PRO A 34 -16.70 -5.99 -1.02
N GLY A 35 -16.77 -6.06 -2.34
CA GLY A 35 -16.93 -4.89 -3.20
C GLY A 35 -15.63 -4.21 -3.65
N VAL A 36 -14.46 -4.59 -3.12
CA VAL A 36 -13.17 -4.17 -3.72
C VAL A 36 -12.82 -5.11 -4.87
N VAL A 37 -12.64 -4.56 -6.06
CA VAL A 37 -12.36 -5.30 -7.30
C VAL A 37 -10.85 -5.44 -7.51
N SER A 38 -10.12 -4.34 -7.38
CA SER A 38 -8.68 -4.31 -7.60
C SER A 38 -8.02 -3.11 -6.93
N MET A 39 -6.69 -3.14 -6.85
CA MET A 39 -5.87 -2.04 -6.38
C MET A 39 -4.64 -1.87 -7.28
N GLU A 40 -4.37 -0.64 -7.68
CA GLU A 40 -3.12 -0.22 -8.29
C GLU A 40 -2.35 0.70 -7.33
N SER A 41 -1.04 0.74 -7.49
CA SER A 41 -0.17 1.58 -6.67
C SER A 41 0.96 2.15 -7.50
N HIS A 42 1.34 3.39 -7.24
CA HIS A 42 2.44 4.06 -7.92
C HIS A 42 3.26 4.90 -6.95
N PHE A 43 4.57 4.64 -6.88
CA PHE A 43 5.50 5.48 -6.11
C PHE A 43 6.14 6.53 -7.01
N ALA A 44 5.77 7.79 -6.82
CA ALA A 44 6.29 8.93 -7.56
C ALA A 44 7.57 9.44 -6.90
N GLY A 45 8.72 8.82 -7.21
CA GLY A 45 10.00 9.11 -6.54
C GLY A 45 10.46 10.57 -6.59
N TYR A 46 10.04 11.36 -7.58
CA TYR A 46 10.32 12.80 -7.64
C TYR A 46 9.58 13.60 -6.56
N PHE A 47 8.31 13.25 -6.29
CA PHE A 47 7.48 13.87 -5.27
C PHE A 47 7.61 13.19 -3.91
N ASN A 48 8.30 12.04 -3.86
CA ASN A 48 8.42 11.21 -2.67
C ASN A 48 7.03 10.89 -2.09
N GLU A 49 6.15 10.41 -2.97
CA GLU A 49 4.73 10.18 -2.69
C GLU A 49 4.28 8.80 -3.21
N LEU A 50 3.50 8.09 -2.40
CA LEU A 50 2.89 6.81 -2.75
C LEU A 50 1.39 6.97 -3.04
N GLY A 51 0.99 6.76 -4.29
CA GLY A 51 -0.41 6.74 -4.70
C GLY A 51 -1.02 5.34 -4.65
N PHE A 52 -2.26 5.25 -4.14
CA PHE A 52 -3.12 4.07 -4.19
C PHE A 52 -4.40 4.37 -4.97
N PHE A 53 -4.74 3.50 -5.91
CA PHE A 53 -5.95 3.59 -6.72
C PHE A 53 -6.77 2.33 -6.45
N ILE A 54 -7.88 2.48 -5.75
CA ILE A 54 -8.71 1.37 -5.29
C ILE A 54 -9.98 1.36 -6.12
N TYR A 55 -10.23 0.26 -6.83
CA TYR A 55 -11.40 0.11 -7.67
C TYR A 55 -12.45 -0.72 -6.94
N VAL A 56 -13.65 -0.17 -6.82
CA VAL A 56 -14.80 -0.83 -6.18
C VAL A 56 -15.86 -1.19 -7.20
N ASP A 57 -16.71 -2.14 -6.84
CA ASP A 57 -17.86 -2.52 -7.66
C ASP A 57 -18.95 -1.44 -7.67
N ASP A 58 -19.93 -1.64 -8.55
CA ASP A 58 -21.04 -0.71 -8.74
C ASP A 58 -22.10 -0.78 -7.64
N LEU A 59 -22.10 -1.87 -6.86
CA LEU A 59 -23.10 -2.16 -5.85
C LEU A 59 -22.72 -1.63 -4.47
N MET A 60 -21.43 -1.35 -4.24
CA MET A 60 -20.93 -0.79 -3.00
C MET A 60 -21.64 0.53 -2.70
N SER A 61 -22.27 0.62 -1.54
CA SER A 61 -22.94 1.85 -1.10
C SER A 61 -21.94 2.95 -0.79
N ARG A 62 -22.43 4.20 -0.72
CA ARG A 62 -21.59 5.34 -0.33
C ARG A 62 -21.06 5.16 1.09
N GLU A 63 -21.89 4.64 1.99
CA GLU A 63 -21.54 4.36 3.38
C GLU A 63 -20.41 3.32 3.47
N GLU A 64 -20.46 2.27 2.65
CA GLU A 64 -19.38 1.27 2.58
C GLU A 64 -18.09 1.87 2.02
N ILE A 65 -18.16 2.73 1.01
CA ILE A 65 -17.00 3.43 0.45
C ILE A 65 -16.35 4.34 1.50
N LEU A 66 -17.16 5.10 2.24
CA LEU A 66 -16.65 5.97 3.31
C LEU A 66 -16.04 5.15 4.45
N GLY A 67 -16.68 4.05 4.85
CA GLY A 67 -16.14 3.15 5.87
C GLY A 67 -14.81 2.50 5.44
N LEU A 68 -14.68 2.11 4.16
CA LEU A 68 -13.42 1.66 3.58
C LEU A 68 -12.35 2.76 3.63
N GLY A 69 -12.73 4.00 3.30
CA GLY A 69 -11.87 5.17 3.38
C GLY A 69 -11.35 5.43 4.79
N ASP A 70 -12.23 5.42 5.80
CA ASP A 70 -11.87 5.63 7.20
C ASP A 70 -10.92 4.54 7.72
N GLU A 71 -11.15 3.28 7.35
CA GLU A 71 -10.29 2.16 7.73
C GLU A 71 -8.89 2.26 7.12
N LEU A 72 -8.82 2.60 5.83
CA LEU A 72 -7.55 2.85 5.13
C LEU A 72 -6.81 4.04 5.72
N LEU A 73 -7.51 5.14 5.99
CA LEU A 73 -6.94 6.33 6.61
C LEU A 73 -6.30 5.99 7.96
N PHE A 74 -7.05 5.30 8.83
CA PHE A 74 -6.56 4.88 10.13
C PHE A 74 -5.34 3.94 10.02
N PHE A 75 -5.41 2.95 9.12
CA PHE A 75 -4.31 2.03 8.87
C PHE A 75 -3.04 2.76 8.42
N LEU A 76 -3.15 3.63 7.41
CA LEU A 76 -2.03 4.36 6.84
C LEU A 76 -1.41 5.31 7.87
N GLN A 77 -2.22 6.09 8.59
CA GLN A 77 -1.71 6.98 9.65
C GLN A 77 -0.93 6.21 10.72
N THR A 78 -1.47 5.07 11.16
CA THR A 78 -0.81 4.23 12.17
C THR A 78 0.50 3.65 11.63
N TYR A 79 0.47 3.04 10.44
CA TYR A 79 1.63 2.40 9.83
C TYR A 79 2.77 3.40 9.57
N PHE A 80 2.45 4.59 9.04
CA PHE A 80 3.44 5.63 8.80
C PHE A 80 4.08 6.13 10.09
N ALA A 81 3.29 6.29 11.16
CA ALA A 81 3.80 6.70 12.46
C ALA A 81 4.71 5.63 13.09
N GLU A 82 4.28 4.36 13.08
CA GLU A 82 5.03 3.23 13.64
C GLU A 82 6.37 2.99 12.93
N HIS A 83 6.38 3.14 11.60
CA HIS A 83 7.55 2.88 10.77
C HIS A 83 8.38 4.13 10.44
N SER A 84 7.96 5.32 10.90
CA SER A 84 8.63 6.60 10.63
C SER A 84 8.93 6.80 9.14
N LEU A 85 7.95 6.51 8.28
CA LEU A 85 8.11 6.62 6.84
C LEU A 85 8.22 8.11 6.43
N ALA A 86 9.17 8.40 5.54
CA ALA A 86 9.54 9.78 5.17
C ALA A 86 8.90 10.28 3.87
N PHE A 87 8.00 9.50 3.26
CA PHE A 87 7.25 9.87 2.04
C PHE A 87 5.80 10.25 2.38
N SER A 88 5.11 10.95 1.48
CA SER A 88 3.67 11.19 1.57
C SER A 88 2.88 10.06 0.90
N TRP A 89 1.56 10.05 1.08
CA TRP A 89 0.69 9.11 0.40
C TRP A 89 -0.61 9.78 -0.03
N GLN A 90 -1.24 9.22 -1.05
CA GLN A 90 -2.56 9.63 -1.53
C GLN A 90 -3.37 8.38 -1.88
N VAL A 91 -4.66 8.39 -1.54
CA VAL A 91 -5.58 7.31 -1.91
C VAL A 91 -6.77 7.88 -2.66
N GLY A 92 -7.06 7.30 -3.83
CA GLY A 92 -8.29 7.52 -4.58
C GLY A 92 -9.10 6.24 -4.66
N ILE A 93 -10.41 6.34 -4.40
CA ILE A 93 -11.37 5.25 -4.58
C ILE A 93 -12.21 5.54 -5.83
N TYR A 94 -12.24 4.57 -6.74
CA TYR A 94 -12.80 4.68 -8.08
C TYR A 94 -13.92 3.67 -8.30
N ARG A 95 -14.92 4.07 -9.09
CA ARG A 95 -15.94 3.18 -9.65
C ARG A 95 -15.99 3.40 -11.15
N GLN A 96 -15.79 2.35 -11.95
CA GLN A 96 -15.80 2.44 -13.43
C GLN A 96 -14.98 3.64 -13.97
N GLU A 97 -13.79 3.88 -13.41
CA GLU A 97 -12.88 5.01 -13.74
C GLU A 97 -13.27 6.38 -13.17
N GLU A 98 -14.46 6.55 -12.58
CA GLU A 98 -14.84 7.78 -11.89
C GLU A 98 -14.26 7.81 -10.46
N LEU A 99 -13.58 8.90 -10.12
CA LEU A 99 -13.10 9.15 -8.76
C LEU A 99 -14.26 9.52 -7.85
N ILE A 100 -14.59 8.65 -6.90
CA ILE A 100 -15.73 8.83 -6.00
C ILE A 100 -15.31 9.42 -4.65
N HIS A 101 -14.12 9.06 -4.18
CA HIS A 101 -13.64 9.49 -2.87
C HIS A 101 -12.10 9.60 -2.85
N VAL A 102 -11.60 10.59 -2.11
CA VAL A 102 -10.16 10.82 -1.90
C VAL A 102 -9.92 10.89 -0.40
N LEU A 103 -8.89 10.21 0.07
CA LEU A 103 -8.50 10.28 1.48
C LEU A 103 -7.51 11.43 1.68
N PRO A 104 -7.67 12.24 2.74
CA PRO A 104 -6.67 13.23 3.12
C PRO A 104 -5.42 12.52 3.70
N PRO A 105 -4.20 13.01 3.41
CA PRO A 105 -2.97 12.50 4.00
C PRO A 105 -2.84 12.79 5.51
#